data_AF-A0A498T148-F1
#
_entry.id   AF-A0A498T148-F1
#
_cell.length_a   1.000
_cell.length_b   1.000
_cell.length_c   1.000
_cell.angle_alpha   90.00
_cell.angle_beta   90.00
_cell.angle_gamma   90.00
#
_symmetry.space_group_name_H-M   'P 1'
#
loop_
_entity.id
_entity.type
_entity.pdbx_description
1 polymer ?
#
loop_
_entity_poly.entity_id
_entity_poly.type
_entity_poly.pdbx_seq_one_letter_code
_entity_poly.pdbx_strand_id
1 'polypeptide(L)'
;MQHLSWQLARNIRFSNQKMFTLIKQMLIRSLAYSKMIADMLSVYDKSIRMHPRQKGEVSHYCSTCEIEVWNILFVREVNGKFPVYCVQCARKADLSNFTVLQQYTFDDLCSVFDQFRLYPVN
;
A
#
# COMPACT_ATOMS: atom_id res chain seq x y z
N MET A 1 6.40 -0.36 -7.61
CA MET A 1 7.36 -1.03 -6.71
C MET A 1 7.21 -0.56 -5.26
N GLN A 2 5.99 -0.54 -4.73
CA GLN A 2 5.69 -0.07 -3.38
C GLN A 2 6.02 -1.15 -2.35
N HIS A 3 5.48 -2.36 -2.52
CA HIS A 3 5.66 -3.46 -1.57
C HIS A 3 7.15 -3.77 -1.32
N LEU A 4 7.94 -3.91 -2.39
CA LEU A 4 9.38 -4.16 -2.28
C LEU A 4 10.10 -3.05 -1.50
N SER A 5 9.79 -1.78 -1.79
CA SER A 5 10.41 -0.64 -1.10
C SER A 5 10.16 -0.68 0.40
N TRP A 6 8.93 -1.03 0.82
CA TRP A 6 8.60 -1.20 2.24
C TRP A 6 9.29 -2.42 2.86
N GLN A 7 9.44 -3.53 2.14
CA GLN A 7 10.20 -4.69 2.63
C GLN A 7 11.69 -4.38 2.79
N LEU A 8 12.28 -3.63 1.86
CA LEU A 8 13.65 -3.16 1.98
C LEU A 8 13.83 -2.26 3.20
N ALA A 9 12.90 -1.32 3.42
CA ALA A 9 12.95 -0.42 4.56
C ALA A 9 12.87 -1.14 5.93
N ARG A 10 12.11 -2.23 6.00
CA ARG A 10 11.97 -3.04 7.22
C ARG A 10 13.19 -3.91 7.50
N ASN A 11 13.79 -4.48 6.46
CA ASN A 11 14.69 -5.62 6.63
C ASN A 11 16.15 -5.32 6.28
N ILE A 12 16.44 -4.22 5.57
CA ILE A 12 17.76 -3.92 5.04
C ILE A 12 18.30 -2.60 5.60
N ARG A 13 19.56 -2.64 6.07
CA ARG A 13 20.33 -1.44 6.43
C ARG A 13 21.02 -0.89 5.19
N PHE A 14 20.81 0.39 4.89
CA PHE A 14 21.44 1.05 3.75
C PHE A 14 22.56 1.98 4.21
N SER A 15 23.73 1.84 3.60
CA SER A 15 24.83 2.79 3.73
C SER A 15 25.02 3.68 2.49
N ASN A 16 24.43 3.28 1.35
CA ASN A 16 24.43 4.10 0.14
C ASN A 16 23.39 5.23 0.24
N GLN A 17 23.87 6.47 0.29
CA GLN A 17 23.02 7.68 0.40
C GLN A 17 21.96 7.78 -0.71
N LYS A 18 22.33 7.49 -1.96
CA LYS A 18 21.41 7.63 -3.11
C LYS A 18 20.25 6.64 -3.02
N MET A 19 20.54 5.37 -2.72
CA MET A 19 19.51 4.35 -2.53
C MET A 19 18.61 4.66 -1.34
N PHE A 20 19.20 5.04 -0.21
CA PHE A 20 18.46 5.47 0.97
C PHE A 20 17.47 6.60 0.64
N THR A 21 17.93 7.65 -0.02
CA THR A 21 17.07 8.79 -0.40
C THR A 21 15.93 8.36 -1.32
N LEU A 22 16.21 7.55 -2.35
CA LEU A 22 15.19 7.08 -3.29
C LEU A 22 14.13 6.23 -2.60
N ILE A 23 14.53 5.29 -1.74
CA ILE A 23 13.60 4.46 -0.98
C ILE A 23 12.79 5.34 -0.04
N LYS A 24 13.43 6.22 0.74
CA LYS A 24 12.73 7.08 1.71
C LYS A 24 11.70 7.99 1.04
N GLN A 25 12.02 8.55 -0.13
CA GLN A 25 11.06 9.31 -0.94
C GLN A 25 9.88 8.44 -1.43
N MET A 26 10.14 7.19 -1.82
CA MET A 26 9.09 6.25 -2.21
C MET A 26 8.17 5.89 -1.03
N LEU A 27 8.73 5.68 0.17
CA LEU A 27 7.96 5.39 1.38
C LEU A 27 7.00 6.55 1.72
N ILE A 28 7.50 7.78 1.83
CA ILE A 28 6.64 8.92 2.20
C ILE A 28 5.54 9.18 1.17
N ARG A 29 5.85 9.07 -0.14
CA ARG A 29 4.86 9.23 -1.20
C ARG A 29 3.76 8.16 -1.13
N SER A 30 4.13 6.91 -0.89
CA SER A 30 3.16 5.81 -0.80
C SER A 30 2.32 5.83 0.48
N LEU A 31 2.91 6.25 1.62
CA LEU A 31 2.20 6.51 2.86
C LEU A 31 1.17 7.63 2.69
N ALA A 32 1.60 8.78 2.16
CA ALA A 32 0.73 9.91 1.89
C ALA A 32 -0.41 9.53 0.93
N TYR A 33 -0.10 8.81 -0.15
CA TYR A 33 -1.10 8.34 -1.10
C TYR A 33 -2.15 7.42 -0.44
N SER A 34 -1.71 6.49 0.42
CA SER A 34 -2.62 5.61 1.15
C SER A 34 -3.52 6.40 2.10
N LYS A 35 -2.98 7.41 2.78
CA LYS A 35 -3.73 8.28 3.69
C LYS A 35 -4.76 9.12 2.93
N MET A 36 -4.39 9.69 1.79
CA MET A 36 -5.32 10.41 0.90
C MET A 36 -6.49 9.52 0.43
N ILE A 37 -6.23 8.24 0.12
CA ILE A 37 -7.30 7.29 -0.22
C ILE A 37 -8.21 7.06 0.98
N ALA A 38 -7.65 6.83 2.17
CA ALA A 38 -8.44 6.60 3.38
C ALA A 38 -9.30 7.82 3.74
N ASP A 39 -8.76 9.03 3.63
CA ASP A 39 -9.49 10.27 3.88
C ASP A 39 -10.62 10.46 2.85
N MET A 40 -10.35 10.15 1.57
CA MET A 40 -11.38 10.14 0.54
C MET A 40 -12.51 9.16 0.90
N LEU A 41 -12.18 7.93 1.30
CA LEU A 41 -13.19 6.94 1.69
C LEU A 41 -14.03 7.35 2.89
N SER A 42 -13.44 8.08 3.85
CA SER A 42 -14.18 8.66 4.97
C SER A 42 -15.24 9.66 4.49
N VAL A 43 -14.96 10.45 3.45
CA VAL A 43 -15.94 11.40 2.87
C VAL A 43 -17.08 10.66 2.15
N TYR A 44 -16.84 9.45 1.64
CA TYR A 44 -17.86 8.60 1.02
C TYR A 44 -18.54 7.64 2.02
N ASP A 45 -18.35 7.82 3.32
CA ASP A 45 -18.86 6.93 4.39
C ASP A 45 -18.53 5.44 4.16
N LYS A 46 -17.41 5.17 3.50
CA LYS A 46 -16.99 3.81 3.14
C LYS A 46 -15.97 3.28 4.13
N SER A 47 -16.39 2.28 4.90
CA SER A 47 -15.51 1.66 5.90
C SER A 47 -14.33 0.91 5.26
N ILE A 48 -13.20 0.94 5.96
CA ILE A 48 -11.98 0.21 5.62
C ILE A 48 -11.85 -0.95 6.60
N ARG A 49 -11.75 -2.18 6.09
CA ARG A 49 -11.57 -3.37 6.94
C ARG A 49 -10.10 -3.77 6.97
N MET A 50 -9.58 -4.07 8.14
CA MET A 50 -8.24 -4.66 8.25
C MET A 50 -8.20 -6.06 7.63
N HIS A 51 -7.21 -6.28 6.77
CA HIS A 51 -6.89 -7.57 6.16
C HIS A 51 -5.36 -7.72 6.07
N PRO A 52 -4.70 -8.07 7.19
CA PRO A 52 -3.25 -8.20 7.23
C PRO A 52 -2.72 -9.22 6.23
N ARG A 53 -1.52 -8.97 5.72
CA ARG A 53 -0.88 -9.90 4.78
C ARG A 53 -0.58 -11.24 5.41
N GLN A 54 -0.73 -12.30 4.62
CA GLN A 54 -0.31 -13.65 4.99
C GLN A 54 1.16 -13.88 4.60
N LYS A 55 1.83 -14.80 5.30
CA LYS A 55 3.20 -15.20 4.97
C LYS A 55 3.23 -15.81 3.57
N GLY A 56 4.12 -15.30 2.71
CA GLY A 56 4.25 -15.76 1.32
C GLY A 56 3.23 -15.15 0.35
N GLU A 57 2.37 -14.24 0.82
CA GLU A 57 1.44 -13.53 -0.06
C GLU A 57 2.19 -12.68 -1.08
N VAL A 58 1.79 -12.76 -2.35
CA VAL A 58 2.38 -12.01 -3.47
C VAL A 58 1.82 -10.58 -3.56
N SER A 59 2.55 -9.67 -4.20
CA SER A 59 2.06 -8.30 -4.45
C SER A 59 0.77 -8.33 -5.27
N HIS A 60 -0.18 -7.46 -4.92
CA HIS A 60 -1.44 -7.35 -5.64
C HIS A 60 -1.34 -6.35 -6.79
N TYR A 61 -2.07 -6.64 -7.86
CA TYR A 61 -2.14 -5.80 -9.04
C TYR A 61 -3.60 -5.59 -9.44
N CYS A 62 -3.91 -4.42 -9.97
CA CYS A 62 -5.24 -4.09 -10.42
C CYS A 62 -5.62 -5.00 -11.59
N SER A 63 -6.73 -5.73 -11.48
CA SER A 63 -7.22 -6.62 -12.54
C SER A 63 -7.70 -5.91 -13.81
N THR A 64 -7.65 -4.58 -13.85
CA THR A 64 -8.04 -3.77 -15.02
C THR A 64 -6.87 -3.07 -15.69
N CYS A 65 -5.95 -2.46 -14.92
CA CYS A 65 -4.85 -1.68 -15.47
C CYS A 65 -3.47 -2.15 -15.03
N GLU A 66 -3.39 -3.28 -14.32
CA GLU A 66 -2.16 -4.00 -13.96
C GLU A 66 -1.16 -3.19 -13.12
N ILE A 67 -1.55 -2.01 -12.62
CA ILE A 67 -0.72 -1.27 -11.66
C ILE A 67 -0.69 -2.02 -10.32
N GLU A 68 0.44 -1.96 -9.63
CA GLU A 68 0.56 -2.45 -8.27
C GLU A 68 -0.46 -1.74 -7.35
N VAL A 69 -1.19 -2.50 -6.55
CA VAL A 69 -2.12 -1.99 -5.55
C VAL A 69 -1.55 -2.32 -4.18
N TRP A 70 -1.11 -1.28 -3.48
CA TRP A 70 -0.44 -1.41 -2.19
C TRP A 70 -1.26 -0.82 -1.05
N ASN A 71 -1.23 -1.53 0.08
CA ASN A 71 -1.89 -1.21 1.35
C ASN A 71 -3.42 -1.15 1.33
N ILE A 72 -4.04 -0.29 0.51
CA ILE A 72 -5.49 -0.16 0.40
C ILE A 72 -5.97 -0.87 -0.87
N LEU A 73 -6.69 -1.99 -0.68
CA LEU A 73 -7.18 -2.86 -1.74
C LEU A 73 -8.68 -2.65 -1.94
N PHE A 74 -9.12 -2.54 -3.20
CA PHE A 74 -10.53 -2.58 -3.54
C PHE A 74 -10.83 -3.95 -4.10
N VAL A 75 -11.73 -4.70 -3.47
CA VAL A 75 -12.13 -6.03 -3.91
C VAL A 75 -13.63 -6.09 -4.10
N ARG A 76 -14.07 -6.86 -5.08
CA ARG A 76 -15.48 -7.21 -5.25
C ARG A 76 -15.55 -8.64 -5.75
N GLU A 77 -16.66 -9.32 -5.49
CA GLU A 77 -16.85 -10.68 -5.97
C GLU A 77 -17.10 -10.67 -7.48
N VAL A 78 -16.41 -11.55 -8.20
CA VAL A 78 -16.60 -11.84 -9.61
C VAL A 78 -16.49 -13.35 -9.79
N ASN A 79 -17.60 -14.03 -10.07
CA ASN A 79 -17.67 -15.48 -10.28
C ASN A 79 -16.99 -16.29 -9.15
N GLY A 80 -17.29 -15.96 -7.88
CA GLY A 80 -16.72 -16.63 -6.70
C GLY A 80 -15.26 -16.28 -6.39
N LYS A 81 -14.64 -15.34 -7.15
CA LYS A 81 -13.29 -14.83 -6.90
C LYS A 81 -13.34 -13.38 -6.44
N PHE A 82 -12.30 -12.93 -5.75
CA PHE A 82 -12.17 -11.56 -5.27
C PHE A 82 -10.98 -10.85 -5.92
N PRO A 83 -11.05 -10.49 -7.21
CA PRO A 83 -10.01 -9.71 -7.87
C PRO A 83 -9.77 -8.37 -7.17
N VAL A 84 -8.51 -7.93 -7.18
CA VAL A 84 -8.08 -6.64 -6.62
C VAL A 84 -8.14 -5.56 -7.69
N TYR A 85 -8.57 -4.37 -7.30
CA TYR A 85 -8.63 -3.18 -8.13
C TYR A 85 -7.93 -2.01 -7.44
N CYS A 86 -7.38 -1.10 -8.22
CA CYS A 86 -6.89 0.17 -7.71
C CYS A 86 -8.05 1.15 -7.48
N VAL A 87 -7.81 2.18 -6.65
CA VAL A 87 -8.82 3.22 -6.35
C VAL A 87 -9.37 3.88 -7.62
N GLN A 88 -8.55 4.11 -8.64
CA GLN A 88 -8.97 4.79 -9.86
C GLN A 88 -9.93 3.94 -10.69
N CYS A 89 -9.66 2.64 -10.83
CA CYS A 89 -10.57 1.72 -11.52
C CYS A 89 -11.84 1.48 -10.72
N ALA A 90 -11.74 1.36 -9.38
CA ALA A 90 -12.91 1.22 -8.52
C ALA A 90 -13.84 2.45 -8.60
N ARG A 91 -13.28 3.67 -8.61
CA ARG A 91 -14.04 4.92 -8.75
C ARG A 91 -14.67 5.12 -10.14
N LYS A 92 -14.00 4.66 -11.21
CA LYS A 92 -14.54 4.72 -12.58
C LYS A 92 -15.69 3.74 -12.80
N ALA A 93 -15.71 2.64 -12.05
CA ALA A 93 -16.86 1.78 -11.92
C ALA A 93 -17.84 2.42 -10.92
N ASP A 94 -18.37 1.63 -9.99
CA ASP A 94 -19.18 2.13 -8.89
C ASP A 94 -18.52 1.71 -7.57
N LEU A 95 -17.95 2.70 -6.86
CA LEU A 95 -17.21 2.51 -5.62
C LEU A 95 -18.05 1.79 -4.56
N SER A 96 -19.38 1.94 -4.56
CA SER A 96 -20.28 1.32 -3.58
C SER A 96 -20.20 -0.21 -3.59
N ASN A 97 -19.99 -0.81 -4.77
CA ASN A 97 -19.93 -2.26 -4.99
C ASN A 97 -18.61 -2.92 -4.56
N PHE A 98 -17.65 -2.16 -4.03
CA PHE A 98 -16.37 -2.69 -3.56
C PHE A 98 -16.33 -2.82 -2.04
N THR A 99 -15.70 -3.87 -1.54
CA THR A 99 -15.18 -3.92 -0.18
C THR A 99 -13.77 -3.32 -0.18
N VAL A 100 -13.47 -2.47 0.81
CA VAL A 100 -12.12 -1.89 0.95
C VAL A 100 -11.38 -2.59 2.08
N LEU A 101 -10.17 -3.06 1.77
CA LEU A 101 -9.29 -3.74 2.71
C LEU A 101 -8.00 -2.95 2.93
N GLN A 102 -7.49 -2.95 4.16
CA GLN A 102 -6.20 -2.35 4.53
C GLN A 102 -5.23 -3.41 5.05
N GLN A 103 -4.04 -3.47 4.46
CA GLN A 103 -3.04 -4.50 4.77
C GLN A 103 -2.11 -4.15 5.92
N TYR A 104 -1.81 -2.86 6.11
CA TYR A 104 -0.94 -2.36 7.17
C TYR A 104 -1.58 -1.14 7.82
N THR A 105 -1.50 -1.03 9.13
CA THR A 105 -1.99 0.16 9.82
C THR A 105 -1.14 1.38 9.48
N PHE A 106 -1.69 2.59 9.59
CA PHE A 106 -0.90 3.80 9.38
C PHE A 106 0.21 3.94 10.42
N ASP A 107 -0.06 3.55 11.67
CA ASP A 107 0.92 3.59 12.75
C ASP A 107 2.12 2.68 12.47
N ASP A 108 1.88 1.45 12.00
CA ASP A 108 2.97 0.54 11.60
C ASP A 108 3.83 1.12 10.47
N LEU A 109 3.19 1.78 9.50
CA LEU A 109 3.88 2.39 8.36
C LEU A 109 4.68 3.62 8.79
N CYS A 110 4.13 4.47 9.65
CA CYS A 110 4.85 5.61 10.25
C CYS A 110 6.07 5.12 11.04
N SER A 111 5.89 4.10 11.90
CA SER A 111 6.98 3.53 12.68
C SER A 111 8.13 3.02 11.79
N VAL A 112 7.81 2.31 10.70
CA VAL A 112 8.83 1.83 9.75
C VAL A 112 9.53 3.01 9.04
N PHE A 113 8.78 4.04 8.65
CA PHE A 113 9.35 5.22 8.00
C PHE A 113 10.32 5.99 8.91
N ASP A 114 9.98 6.17 10.18
CA ASP A 114 10.79 6.90 11.16
C ASP A 114 12.06 6.14 11.58
N GLN A 115 11.97 4.81 11.60
CA GLN A 115 13.11 3.93 11.85
C GLN A 115 14.02 3.77 10.63
N PHE A 116 13.54 4.06 9.42
CA PHE A 116 14.35 3.99 8.21
C PHE A 116 15.38 5.12 8.15
N ARG A 117 16.64 4.75 8.45
CA ARG A 117 17.79 5.65 8.58
C ARG A 117 18.98 5.16 7.76
N LEU A 118 19.84 6.10 7.38
CA LEU A 118 21.12 5.81 6.73
C LEU A 118 22.11 5.31 7.79
N TYR A 119 22.84 4.25 7.46
CA TYR A 119 23.89 3.69 8.30
C TYR A 119 25.27 4.10 7.78
N PRO A 120 26.25 4.32 8.67
CA PRO A 120 27.63 4.58 8.24
C PRO A 120 28.20 3.38 7.48
N VAL A 121 29.12 3.65 6.56
CA VAL A 121 29.97 2.61 5.96
C VAL A 121 31.00 2.24 7.02
N ASN A 122 30.94 1.01 7.53
CA ASN A 122 32.00 0.45 8.37
C ASN A 122 33.21 0.10 7.52
#